data_AF-A0A7V4KE43-F1
#
_entry.id   AF-A0A7V4KE43-F1
#
_cell.length_a   1.000
_cell.length_b   1.000
_cell.length_c   1.000
_cell.angle_alpha   90.00
_cell.angle_beta   90.00
_cell.angle_gamma   90.00
#
_symmetry.space_group_name_H-M   'P 1'
#
loop_
_entity.id
_entity.type
_entity.pdbx_description
1 polymer ?
#
loop_
_entity_poly.entity_id
_entity_poly.type
_entity_poly.pdbx_seq_one_letter_code
_entity_poly.pdbx_strand_id
1 'polypeptide(L)'
;MCEVKSMTYVFYQLLKYRGIIILFLICISVFGFSTTIKDLSPSAAEYKAVLYLVEQKIMDVDPNGNFKPSLLVTKLDLARYLFALIDKYKLTNLQNSKLDNLDKIESRIVNLEKQVSSVSNQSQSISSLQKELGDLKKRISEVESKIITLESKSIDSAKSEAALVKRVSDIEAKLSNISQLRDFSKDISQLTAQINNLEAKLSAITQPKNYDNEIKQLKSQIANLEAKVNAISQAKSAEEINQLKAQMNDLETKIKTLTLSTYYDSQIENLKTKTKDLESKLN
;
A
#
# COMPACT_ATOMS: atom_id res chain seq x y z
N MET A 1 -96.38 -29.70 -67.92
CA MET A 1 -95.17 -28.88 -67.69
C MET A 1 -95.41 -27.36 -67.79
N CYS A 2 -96.66 -26.87 -67.91
CA CYS A 2 -96.98 -25.43 -67.96
C CYS A 2 -97.45 -24.80 -66.64
N GLU A 3 -97.88 -25.58 -65.63
CA GLU A 3 -98.37 -24.99 -64.35
C GLU A 3 -97.26 -24.59 -63.37
N VAL A 4 -96.10 -25.25 -63.41
CA VAL A 4 -94.99 -24.98 -62.46
C VAL A 4 -94.35 -23.60 -62.70
N LYS A 5 -94.41 -23.08 -63.94
CA LYS A 5 -93.92 -21.74 -64.29
C LYS A 5 -94.80 -20.61 -63.73
N SER A 6 -96.08 -20.87 -63.49
CA SER A 6 -97.03 -19.88 -62.94
C SER A 6 -96.76 -19.65 -61.45
N MET A 7 -96.55 -20.72 -60.68
CA MET A 7 -96.25 -20.63 -59.24
C MET A 7 -94.93 -19.94 -58.95
N THR A 8 -93.89 -20.18 -59.76
CA THR A 8 -92.58 -19.51 -59.59
C THR A 8 -92.65 -18.01 -59.89
N TYR A 9 -93.50 -17.57 -60.83
CA TYR A 9 -93.73 -16.16 -61.12
C TYR A 9 -94.42 -15.43 -59.95
N VAL A 10 -95.44 -16.04 -59.35
CA VAL A 10 -96.13 -15.47 -58.17
C VAL A 10 -95.18 -15.32 -56.97
N PHE A 11 -94.32 -16.32 -56.73
CA PHE A 11 -93.30 -16.24 -55.68
C PHE A 11 -92.26 -15.14 -55.93
N TYR A 12 -91.86 -14.92 -57.19
CA TYR A 12 -90.92 -13.86 -57.56
C TYR A 12 -91.54 -12.46 -57.39
N GLN A 13 -92.83 -12.32 -57.74
CA GLN A 13 -93.59 -11.10 -57.48
C GLN A 13 -93.69 -10.80 -55.97
N LEU A 14 -94.01 -11.80 -55.14
CA LEU A 14 -94.02 -11.65 -53.67
C LEU A 14 -92.66 -11.25 -53.10
N LEU A 15 -91.56 -11.76 -53.66
CA LEU A 15 -90.20 -11.36 -53.26
C LEU A 15 -89.91 -9.88 -53.54
N LYS A 16 -90.39 -9.35 -54.66
CA LYS A 16 -90.20 -7.95 -55.08
C LYS A 16 -90.88 -6.96 -54.13
N TYR A 17 -92.00 -7.35 -53.52
CA TYR A 17 -92.74 -6.52 -52.57
C TYR A 17 -92.36 -6.77 -51.11
N ARG A 18 -91.33 -7.59 -50.80
CA ARG A 18 -90.91 -7.88 -49.41
C ARG A 18 -90.64 -6.64 -48.58
N GLY A 19 -89.96 -5.63 -49.13
CA GLY A 19 -89.72 -4.37 -48.43
C GLY A 19 -91.00 -3.61 -48.11
N ILE A 20 -91.97 -3.61 -49.03
CA ILE A 20 -93.28 -2.97 -48.85
C ILE A 20 -94.15 -3.75 -47.87
N ILE A 21 -94.10 -5.08 -47.91
CA ILE A 21 -94.84 -5.96 -46.97
C ILE A 21 -94.28 -5.81 -45.56
N ILE A 22 -92.96 -5.74 -45.40
CA ILE A 22 -92.29 -5.48 -44.12
C ILE A 22 -92.63 -4.06 -43.62
N LEU A 23 -92.62 -3.05 -44.49
CA LEU A 23 -93.03 -1.70 -44.15
C LEU A 23 -94.52 -1.63 -43.74
N PHE A 24 -95.40 -2.36 -44.43
CA PHE A 24 -96.82 -2.44 -44.09
C PHE A 24 -97.05 -3.17 -42.76
N LEU A 25 -96.30 -4.24 -42.47
CA LEU A 25 -96.32 -4.92 -41.17
C LEU A 25 -95.78 -4.05 -40.03
N ILE A 26 -94.72 -3.26 -40.28
CA ILE A 26 -94.19 -2.28 -39.33
C ILE A 26 -95.21 -1.15 -39.10
N CYS A 27 -95.86 -0.62 -40.14
CA CYS A 27 -96.91 0.39 -40.01
C CYS A 27 -98.15 -0.13 -39.27
N ILE A 28 -98.54 -1.40 -39.47
CA ILE A 28 -99.62 -2.03 -38.69
C ILE A 28 -99.24 -2.13 -37.21
N SER A 29 -97.97 -2.36 -36.87
CA SER A 29 -97.51 -2.40 -35.47
C SER A 29 -97.45 -1.03 -34.77
N VAL A 30 -97.48 0.08 -35.54
CA VAL A 30 -97.44 1.46 -35.03
C VAL A 30 -98.83 2.11 -34.92
N PHE A 31 -99.89 1.44 -35.42
CA PHE A 31 -101.26 1.74 -35.00
C PHE A 31 -101.49 1.22 -33.58
N GLY A 32 -100.89 1.89 -32.59
CA GLY A 32 -101.33 1.79 -31.22
C GLY A 32 -102.77 2.29 -31.15
N PHE A 33 -103.71 1.39 -30.87
CA PHE A 33 -105.09 1.76 -30.56
C PHE A 33 -105.05 2.74 -29.39
N SER A 34 -105.25 4.04 -29.66
CA SER A 34 -105.60 4.99 -28.61
C SER A 34 -106.96 4.57 -28.06
N THR A 35 -106.99 4.00 -26.86
CA THR A 35 -108.24 3.57 -26.21
C THR A 35 -108.97 4.80 -25.71
N THR A 36 -109.73 5.45 -26.58
CA THR A 36 -110.66 6.51 -26.16
C THR A 36 -111.86 5.86 -25.47
N ILE A 37 -112.05 6.15 -24.19
CA ILE A 37 -113.22 5.67 -23.43
C ILE A 37 -114.42 6.52 -23.87
N LYS A 38 -115.39 5.90 -24.54
CA LYS A 38 -116.47 6.63 -25.23
C LYS A 38 -117.58 7.13 -24.31
N ASP A 39 -117.78 6.48 -23.17
CA ASP A 39 -118.87 6.74 -22.23
C ASP A 39 -118.44 7.49 -20.96
N LEU A 40 -117.21 8.01 -20.95
CA LEU A 40 -116.69 8.83 -19.86
C LEU A 40 -116.09 10.13 -20.42
N SER A 41 -116.59 11.28 -19.96
CA SER A 41 -116.08 12.57 -20.41
C SER A 41 -114.60 12.75 -20.02
N PRO A 42 -113.73 13.25 -20.92
CA PRO A 42 -112.36 13.61 -20.57
C PRO A 42 -112.23 14.64 -19.44
N SER A 43 -113.28 15.42 -19.19
CA SER A 43 -113.36 16.38 -18.07
C SER A 43 -113.82 15.77 -16.74
N ALA A 44 -114.23 14.50 -16.72
CA ALA A 44 -114.62 13.81 -15.49
C ALA A 44 -113.40 13.61 -14.57
N ALA A 45 -113.61 13.69 -13.27
CA ALA A 45 -112.54 13.60 -12.28
C ALA A 45 -111.82 12.23 -12.34
N GLU A 46 -112.56 11.17 -12.64
CA GLU A 46 -112.11 9.79 -12.67
C GLU A 46 -111.50 9.38 -14.02
N TYR A 47 -111.66 10.18 -15.08
CA TYR A 47 -111.26 9.81 -16.44
C TYR A 47 -109.79 9.41 -16.52
N LYS A 48 -108.88 10.16 -15.86
CA LYS A 48 -107.45 9.85 -15.85
C LYS A 48 -107.14 8.50 -15.19
N ALA A 49 -107.83 8.17 -14.11
CA ALA A 49 -107.64 6.91 -13.41
C ALA A 49 -108.14 5.74 -14.25
N VAL A 50 -109.33 5.87 -14.83
CA VAL A 50 -109.92 4.84 -15.70
C VAL A 50 -109.06 4.65 -16.95
N LEU A 51 -108.67 5.73 -17.62
CA LEU A 51 -107.80 5.68 -18.78
C LEU A 51 -106.48 4.98 -18.45
N TYR A 52 -105.83 5.34 -17.35
CA TYR A 52 -104.60 4.67 -16.92
C TYR A 52 -104.81 3.17 -16.70
N LEU A 53 -105.86 2.76 -16.00
CA LEU A 53 -106.11 1.33 -15.75
C LEU A 53 -106.41 0.55 -17.04
N VAL A 54 -107.10 1.16 -18.01
CA VAL A 54 -107.40 0.56 -19.31
C VAL A 54 -106.13 0.50 -20.20
N GLU A 55 -105.36 1.58 -20.28
CA GLU A 55 -104.08 1.62 -21.00
C GLU A 55 -103.07 0.62 -20.41
N GLN A 56 -103.06 0.50 -19.08
CA GLN A 56 -102.26 -0.49 -18.39
C GLN A 56 -102.84 -1.91 -18.51
N LYS A 57 -103.96 -2.13 -19.23
CA LYS A 57 -104.61 -3.45 -19.39
C LYS A 57 -104.91 -4.12 -18.05
N ILE A 58 -105.18 -3.31 -17.02
CA ILE A 58 -105.60 -3.75 -15.69
C ILE A 58 -107.13 -3.91 -15.67
N MET A 59 -107.83 -3.03 -16.39
CA MET A 59 -109.27 -3.11 -16.63
C MET A 59 -109.56 -3.08 -18.13
N ASP A 60 -110.73 -3.57 -18.52
CA ASP A 60 -111.15 -3.63 -19.92
C ASP A 60 -112.28 -2.66 -20.21
N VAL A 61 -112.40 -2.28 -21.47
CA VAL A 61 -113.62 -1.69 -22.05
C VAL A 61 -114.39 -2.75 -22.81
N ASP A 62 -115.69 -2.53 -23.00
CA ASP A 62 -116.50 -3.42 -23.82
C ASP A 62 -116.12 -3.35 -25.32
N PRO A 63 -116.64 -4.23 -26.19
CA PRO A 63 -116.33 -4.20 -27.63
C PRO A 63 -116.66 -2.88 -28.34
N ASN A 64 -117.52 -2.06 -27.75
CA ASN A 64 -117.89 -0.76 -28.30
C ASN A 64 -116.94 0.36 -27.83
N GLY A 65 -116.02 0.09 -26.89
CA GLY A 65 -115.10 1.05 -26.30
C GLY A 65 -115.67 1.81 -25.10
N ASN A 66 -116.72 1.27 -24.47
CA ASN A 66 -117.34 1.85 -23.28
C ASN A 66 -116.81 1.16 -22.02
N PHE A 67 -116.44 1.93 -20.99
CA PHE A 67 -115.97 1.43 -19.70
C PHE A 67 -117.12 1.01 -18.76
N LYS A 68 -118.29 1.65 -18.88
CA LYS A 68 -119.51 1.45 -18.09
C LYS A 68 -119.28 1.65 -16.58
N PRO A 69 -119.06 2.90 -16.13
CA PRO A 69 -118.74 3.19 -14.72
C PRO A 69 -119.84 2.76 -13.73
N SER A 70 -121.10 2.71 -14.18
CA SER A 70 -122.25 2.32 -13.34
C SER A 70 -122.57 0.82 -13.39
N LEU A 71 -121.78 0.01 -14.11
CA LEU A 71 -121.99 -1.43 -14.19
C LEU A 71 -121.62 -2.10 -12.87
N LEU A 72 -122.49 -3.00 -12.38
CA LEU A 72 -122.19 -3.81 -11.20
C LEU A 72 -121.02 -4.75 -11.50
N VAL A 73 -119.95 -4.63 -10.72
CA VAL A 73 -118.76 -5.49 -10.78
C VAL A 73 -118.99 -6.74 -9.94
N THR A 74 -118.78 -7.93 -10.51
CA THR A 74 -118.90 -9.18 -9.75
C THR A 74 -117.62 -9.47 -8.96
N LYS A 75 -117.68 -10.38 -7.98
CA LYS A 75 -116.48 -10.87 -7.27
C LYS A 75 -115.46 -11.49 -8.23
N LEU A 76 -115.92 -12.09 -9.33
CA LEU A 76 -115.05 -12.68 -10.35
C LEU A 76 -114.31 -11.60 -11.15
N ASP A 77 -115.01 -10.52 -11.52
CA ASP A 77 -114.40 -9.38 -12.22
C ASP A 77 -113.34 -8.71 -11.35
N LEU A 78 -113.64 -8.52 -10.06
CA LEU A 78 -112.68 -7.99 -9.10
C LEU A 78 -111.45 -8.91 -8.96
N ALA A 79 -111.66 -10.24 -8.87
CA ALA A 79 -110.57 -11.20 -8.80
C ALA A 79 -109.67 -11.15 -10.06
N ARG A 80 -110.27 -10.98 -11.24
CA ARG A 80 -109.55 -10.84 -12.51
C ARG A 80 -108.69 -9.57 -12.53
N TYR A 81 -109.23 -8.44 -12.10
CA TYR A 81 -108.48 -7.17 -12.03
C TYR A 81 -107.36 -7.21 -10.99
N LEU A 82 -107.61 -7.80 -9.81
CA LEU A 82 -106.59 -8.00 -8.79
C LEU A 82 -105.48 -8.94 -9.28
N PHE A 83 -105.81 -10.02 -9.96
CA PHE A 83 -104.83 -10.92 -10.55
C PHE A 83 -104.00 -10.21 -11.63
N ALA A 84 -104.63 -9.45 -12.52
CA ALA A 84 -103.93 -8.68 -13.55
C ALA A 84 -102.95 -7.68 -12.92
N LEU A 85 -103.33 -7.02 -11.82
CA LEU A 85 -102.45 -6.13 -11.07
C LEU A 85 -101.24 -6.89 -10.49
N ILE A 86 -101.49 -8.00 -9.78
CA ILE A 86 -100.46 -8.81 -9.15
C ILE A 86 -99.48 -9.36 -10.19
N ASP A 87 -99.99 -9.86 -11.32
CA ASP A 87 -99.17 -10.43 -12.38
C ASP A 87 -98.40 -9.36 -13.16
N LYS A 88 -99.04 -8.25 -13.53
CA LYS A 88 -98.40 -7.18 -14.30
C LYS A 88 -97.23 -6.56 -13.56
N TYR A 89 -97.40 -6.28 -12.26
CA TYR A 89 -96.35 -5.69 -11.44
C TYR A 89 -95.49 -6.75 -10.72
N LYS A 90 -95.73 -8.05 -11.00
CA LYS A 90 -95.04 -9.18 -10.38
C LYS A 90 -94.93 -9.00 -8.86
N LEU A 91 -96.01 -8.57 -8.21
CA LEU A 91 -96.02 -8.14 -6.80
C LEU A 91 -95.57 -9.28 -5.87
N THR A 92 -95.84 -10.53 -6.25
CA THR A 92 -95.36 -11.74 -5.56
C THR A 92 -93.84 -11.91 -5.62
N ASN A 93 -93.20 -11.54 -6.73
CA ASN A 93 -91.76 -11.68 -6.94
C ASN A 93 -90.98 -10.46 -6.44
N LEU A 94 -91.64 -9.32 -6.28
CA LEU A 94 -91.02 -8.09 -5.80
C LEU A 94 -90.49 -8.23 -4.36
N GLN A 95 -91.27 -8.90 -3.50
CA GLN A 95 -90.87 -9.13 -2.11
C GLN A 95 -89.65 -10.07 -2.01
N ASN A 96 -89.66 -11.16 -2.78
CA ASN A 96 -88.58 -12.15 -2.76
C ASN A 96 -87.29 -11.59 -3.38
N SER A 97 -87.37 -10.91 -4.54
CA SER A 97 -86.19 -10.32 -5.19
C SER A 97 -85.53 -9.21 -4.37
N LYS A 98 -86.32 -8.43 -3.62
CA LYS A 98 -85.77 -7.41 -2.70
C LYS A 98 -85.02 -8.05 -1.53
N LEU A 99 -85.52 -9.17 -1.00
CA LEU A 99 -84.88 -9.91 0.08
C LEU A 99 -83.57 -10.54 -0.39
N ASP A 100 -83.55 -11.21 -1.54
CA ASP A 100 -82.34 -11.80 -2.12
C ASP A 100 -81.23 -10.77 -2.37
N ASN A 101 -81.62 -9.56 -2.80
CA ASN A 101 -80.67 -8.48 -3.01
C ASN A 101 -80.10 -7.95 -1.69
N LEU A 102 -80.90 -7.94 -0.62
CA LEU A 102 -80.45 -7.54 0.71
C LEU A 102 -79.41 -8.53 1.26
N ASP A 103 -79.68 -9.83 1.16
CA ASP A 103 -78.75 -10.88 1.63
C ASP A 103 -77.41 -10.84 0.86
N LYS A 104 -77.47 -10.56 -0.44
CA LYS A 104 -76.27 -10.36 -1.28
C LYS A 104 -75.49 -9.12 -0.86
N ILE A 105 -76.16 -8.02 -0.54
CA ILE A 105 -75.52 -6.79 -0.06
C ILE A 105 -74.87 -7.03 1.30
N GLU A 106 -75.58 -7.67 2.23
CA GLU A 106 -75.07 -8.01 3.55
C GLU A 106 -73.81 -8.90 3.46
N SER A 107 -73.86 -9.93 2.62
CA SER A 107 -72.71 -10.80 2.37
C SER A 107 -71.51 -10.03 1.78
N ARG A 108 -71.75 -9.05 0.91
CA ARG A 108 -70.70 -8.18 0.36
C ARG A 108 -70.13 -7.25 1.43
N ILE A 109 -70.95 -6.70 2.31
CA ILE A 109 -70.50 -5.85 3.43
C ILE A 109 -69.58 -6.63 4.35
N VAL A 110 -69.98 -7.82 4.79
CA VAL A 110 -69.16 -8.67 5.66
C VAL A 110 -67.81 -9.00 5.03
N ASN A 111 -67.78 -9.26 3.71
CA ASN A 111 -66.53 -9.51 3.00
C ASN A 111 -65.66 -8.25 2.88
N LEU A 112 -66.26 -7.09 2.63
CA LEU A 112 -65.53 -5.82 2.59
C LEU A 112 -64.95 -5.46 3.96
N GLU A 113 -65.69 -5.69 5.04
CA GLU A 113 -65.20 -5.49 6.40
C GLU A 113 -63.95 -6.34 6.68
N LYS A 114 -63.98 -7.63 6.31
CA LYS A 114 -62.80 -8.51 6.42
C LYS A 114 -61.62 -8.02 5.60
N GLN A 115 -61.85 -7.51 4.39
CA GLN A 115 -60.80 -6.93 3.56
C GLN A 115 -60.22 -5.67 4.20
N VAL A 116 -61.05 -4.79 4.75
CA VAL A 116 -60.62 -3.57 5.45
C VAL A 116 -59.78 -3.91 6.68
N SER A 117 -60.19 -4.89 7.49
CA SER A 117 -59.38 -5.36 8.63
C SER A 117 -58.03 -5.90 8.20
N SER A 118 -57.99 -6.64 7.08
CA SER A 118 -56.74 -7.19 6.54
C SER A 118 -55.78 -6.09 6.07
N VAL A 119 -56.30 -5.06 5.39
CA VAL A 119 -55.53 -3.88 4.95
C VAL A 119 -55.00 -3.09 6.16
N SER A 120 -55.80 -2.94 7.21
CA SER A 120 -55.37 -2.28 8.45
C SER A 120 -54.18 -3.00 9.09
N ASN A 121 -54.23 -4.34 9.18
CA ASN A 121 -53.11 -5.14 9.69
C ASN A 121 -51.85 -5.00 8.82
N GLN A 122 -52.00 -5.01 7.49
CA GLN A 122 -50.88 -4.79 6.57
C GLN A 122 -50.25 -3.40 6.76
N SER A 123 -51.06 -2.36 6.98
CA SER A 123 -50.57 -1.00 7.27
C SER A 123 -49.74 -0.93 8.57
N GLN A 124 -50.14 -1.70 9.59
CA GLN A 124 -49.37 -1.82 10.84
C GLN A 124 -48.01 -2.48 10.57
N SER A 125 -47.96 -3.57 9.79
CA SER A 125 -46.71 -4.24 9.43
C SER A 125 -45.78 -3.35 8.61
N ILE A 126 -46.31 -2.58 7.65
CA ILE A 126 -45.54 -1.60 6.87
C ILE A 126 -44.90 -0.56 7.79
N SER A 127 -45.65 -0.06 8.77
CA SER A 127 -45.15 0.93 9.73
C SER A 127 -44.01 0.37 10.59
N SER A 128 -44.09 -0.90 11.00
CA SER A 128 -43.00 -1.58 11.71
C SER A 128 -41.75 -1.75 10.84
N LEU A 129 -41.92 -2.22 9.60
CA LEU A 129 -40.81 -2.37 8.64
C LEU A 129 -40.13 -1.04 8.32
N GLN A 130 -40.89 0.06 8.24
CA GLN A 130 -40.33 1.40 8.06
C GLN A 130 -39.43 1.83 9.23
N LYS A 131 -39.79 1.47 10.47
CA LYS A 131 -38.95 1.72 11.65
C LYS A 131 -37.66 0.89 11.60
N GLU A 132 -37.78 -0.41 11.32
CA GLU A 132 -36.63 -1.30 11.18
C GLU A 132 -35.67 -0.83 10.09
N LEU A 133 -36.20 -0.38 8.95
CA LEU A 133 -35.41 0.20 7.87
C LEU A 133 -34.67 1.47 8.31
N GLY A 134 -35.34 2.33 9.08
CA GLY A 134 -34.74 3.53 9.66
C GLY A 134 -33.58 3.22 10.60
N ASP A 135 -33.73 2.21 11.46
CA ASP A 135 -32.67 1.79 12.38
C ASP A 135 -31.53 1.08 11.67
N LEU A 136 -31.83 0.26 10.65
CA LEU A 136 -30.80 -0.34 9.81
C LEU A 136 -29.98 0.73 9.08
N LYS A 137 -30.64 1.77 8.56
CA LYS A 137 -29.94 2.91 7.93
C LYS A 137 -28.97 3.61 8.89
N LYS A 138 -29.37 3.84 10.14
CA LYS A 138 -28.49 4.41 11.17
C LYS A 138 -27.28 3.51 11.43
N ARG A 139 -27.51 2.20 11.60
CA ARG A 139 -26.44 1.21 11.80
C ARG A 139 -25.46 1.17 10.64
N ILE A 140 -25.94 1.28 9.41
CA ILE A 140 -25.08 1.39 8.21
C ILE A 140 -24.19 2.63 8.30
N SER A 141 -24.75 3.81 8.59
CA SER A 141 -23.96 5.04 8.72
C SER A 141 -22.92 4.99 9.85
N GLU A 142 -23.23 4.32 10.96
CA GLU A 142 -22.27 4.09 12.04
C GLU A 142 -21.13 3.15 11.62
N VAL A 143 -21.44 2.09 10.86
CA VAL A 143 -20.44 1.16 10.32
C VAL A 143 -19.54 1.86 9.30
N GLU A 144 -20.11 2.66 8.40
CA GLU A 144 -19.36 3.49 7.44
C GLU A 144 -18.37 4.41 8.16
N SER A 145 -18.81 5.08 9.23
CA SER A 145 -17.95 5.95 10.05
C SER A 145 -16.81 5.17 10.73
N LYS A 146 -17.08 3.96 11.22
CA LYS A 146 -16.06 3.07 11.80
C LYS A 146 -15.04 2.60 10.75
N ILE A 147 -15.49 2.30 9.53
CA ILE A 147 -14.61 1.91 8.42
C ILE A 147 -13.64 3.05 8.11
N ILE A 148 -14.13 4.27 7.93
CA ILE A 148 -13.28 5.46 7.67
C ILE A 148 -12.23 5.64 8.77
N THR A 149 -12.62 5.46 10.04
CA THR A 149 -11.71 5.56 11.19
C THR A 149 -10.65 4.44 11.20
N LEU A 150 -11.01 3.23 10.81
CA LEU A 150 -10.07 2.11 10.71
C LEU A 150 -9.10 2.29 9.54
N GLU A 151 -9.58 2.78 8.40
CA GLU A 151 -8.75 3.11 7.24
C GLU A 151 -7.71 4.17 7.60
N SER A 152 -8.10 5.24 8.31
CA SER A 152 -7.16 6.28 8.74
C SER A 152 -6.08 5.72 9.68
N LYS A 153 -6.47 4.88 10.66
CA LYS A 153 -5.53 4.21 11.56
C LYS A 153 -4.58 3.26 10.83
N SER A 154 -5.06 2.57 9.79
CA SER A 154 -4.24 1.69 8.96
C SER A 154 -3.18 2.49 8.19
N ILE A 155 -3.56 3.63 7.63
CA ILE A 155 -2.63 4.54 6.93
C ILE A 155 -1.56 5.04 7.90
N ASP A 156 -1.93 5.46 9.10
CA ASP A 156 -0.97 5.95 10.09
C ASP A 156 -0.03 4.85 10.59
N SER A 157 -0.54 3.64 10.75
CA SER A 157 0.28 2.46 11.08
C SER A 157 1.29 2.15 9.98
N ALA A 158 0.87 2.20 8.70
CA ALA A 158 1.77 2.00 7.56
C ALA A 158 2.87 3.07 7.48
N LYS A 159 2.55 4.34 7.79
CA LYS A 159 3.56 5.41 7.89
C LYS A 159 4.57 5.14 9.00
N SER A 160 4.10 4.66 10.16
CA SER A 160 4.96 4.29 11.28
C SER A 160 5.89 3.13 10.92
N GLU A 161 5.36 2.10 10.27
CA GLU A 161 6.14 0.97 9.76
C GLU A 161 7.22 1.40 8.77
N ALA A 162 6.87 2.26 7.79
CA ALA A 162 7.84 2.80 6.84
C ALA A 162 8.97 3.59 7.55
N ALA A 163 8.64 4.34 8.60
CA ALA A 163 9.63 5.05 9.39
C ALA A 163 10.54 4.10 10.19
N LEU A 164 10.00 3.00 10.72
CA LEU A 164 10.78 1.96 11.39
C LEU A 164 11.70 1.23 10.43
N VAL A 165 11.22 0.84 9.24
CA VAL A 165 12.05 0.22 8.19
C VAL A 165 13.23 1.10 7.84
N LYS A 166 13.01 2.41 7.66
CA LYS A 166 14.10 3.37 7.42
C LYS A 166 15.11 3.39 8.57
N ARG A 167 14.65 3.43 9.82
CA ARG A 167 15.53 3.42 11.00
C ARG A 167 16.34 2.12 11.10
N VAL A 168 15.75 0.98 10.77
CA VAL A 168 16.44 -0.31 10.73
C VAL A 168 17.54 -0.27 9.67
N SER A 169 17.22 0.18 8.45
CA SER A 169 18.20 0.32 7.38
C SER A 169 19.36 1.27 7.76
N ASP A 170 19.06 2.41 8.40
CA ASP A 170 20.07 3.33 8.90
C ASP A 170 20.97 2.68 9.98
N ILE A 171 20.40 1.85 10.85
CA ILE A 171 21.14 1.10 11.89
C ILE A 171 22.01 0.02 11.26
N GLU A 172 21.50 -0.73 10.29
CA GLU A 172 22.24 -1.74 9.55
C GLU A 172 23.45 -1.13 8.83
N ALA A 173 23.27 0.05 8.19
CA ALA A 173 24.37 0.79 7.58
C ALA A 173 25.42 1.21 8.61
N LYS A 174 25.01 1.73 9.77
CA LYS A 174 25.93 2.06 10.87
C LYS A 174 26.67 0.83 11.41
N LEU A 175 25.98 -0.30 11.55
CA LEU A 175 26.57 -1.55 12.01
C LEU A 175 27.61 -2.08 11.02
N SER A 176 27.30 -2.01 9.72
CA SER A 176 28.25 -2.33 8.66
C SER A 176 29.51 -1.47 8.77
N ASN A 177 29.36 -0.16 8.97
CA ASN A 177 30.52 0.73 9.15
C ASN A 177 31.36 0.39 10.40
N ILE A 178 30.72 -0.03 11.50
CA ILE A 178 31.45 -0.48 12.71
C ILE A 178 32.18 -1.81 12.43
N SER A 179 31.57 -2.72 11.69
CA SER A 179 32.21 -4.01 11.34
C SER A 179 33.42 -3.86 10.41
N GLN A 180 33.56 -2.70 9.75
CA GLN A 180 34.74 -2.32 8.98
C GLN A 180 35.87 -1.72 9.83
N LEU A 181 35.80 -1.82 11.17
CA LEU A 181 36.92 -1.47 12.05
C LEU A 181 38.20 -2.10 11.52
N ARG A 182 39.14 -1.22 11.16
CA ARG A 182 40.42 -1.57 10.55
C ARG A 182 41.13 -2.58 11.45
N ASP A 183 41.50 -3.71 10.89
CA ASP A 183 42.32 -4.69 11.59
C ASP A 183 43.71 -4.09 11.83
N PHE A 184 43.94 -3.65 13.06
CA PHE A 184 45.23 -3.11 13.50
C PHE A 184 46.31 -4.19 13.63
N SER A 185 45.99 -5.48 13.42
CA SER A 185 46.96 -6.59 13.47
C SER A 185 48.17 -6.35 12.56
N LYS A 186 47.95 -5.79 11.36
CA LYS A 186 49.05 -5.48 10.43
C LYS A 186 49.93 -4.34 10.95
N ASP A 187 49.30 -3.27 11.46
CA ASP A 187 50.00 -2.12 12.00
C ASP A 187 50.80 -2.51 13.26
N ILE A 188 50.21 -3.33 14.15
CA ILE A 188 50.88 -3.92 15.31
C ILE A 188 52.07 -4.77 14.87
N SER A 189 51.89 -5.67 13.91
CA SER A 189 52.98 -6.53 13.41
C SER A 189 54.14 -5.72 12.84
N GLN A 190 53.85 -4.64 12.12
CA GLN A 190 54.87 -3.72 11.61
C GLN A 190 55.61 -2.99 12.74
N LEU A 191 54.88 -2.46 13.73
CA LEU A 191 55.47 -1.81 14.89
C LEU A 191 56.33 -2.77 15.71
N THR A 192 55.89 -4.02 15.93
CA THR A 192 56.69 -5.06 16.61
C THR A 192 57.98 -5.35 15.85
N ALA A 193 57.93 -5.46 14.52
CA ALA A 193 59.13 -5.66 13.72
C ALA A 193 60.10 -4.47 13.81
N GLN A 194 59.58 -3.24 13.85
CA GLN A 194 60.38 -2.03 14.06
C GLN A 194 61.02 -2.01 15.45
N ILE A 195 60.28 -2.36 16.50
CA ILE A 195 60.79 -2.48 17.87
C ILE A 195 61.94 -3.49 17.91
N ASN A 196 61.73 -4.70 17.39
CA ASN A 196 62.77 -5.73 17.36
C ASN A 196 64.02 -5.27 16.59
N ASN A 197 63.86 -4.52 15.50
CA ASN A 197 64.99 -3.95 14.75
C ASN A 197 65.75 -2.91 15.60
N LEU A 198 65.04 -2.04 16.30
CA LEU A 198 65.62 -1.03 17.17
C LEU A 198 66.33 -1.68 18.36
N GLU A 199 65.75 -2.71 18.98
CA GLU A 199 66.38 -3.49 20.04
C GLU A 199 67.67 -4.17 19.58
N ALA A 200 67.68 -4.73 18.37
CA ALA A 200 68.89 -5.31 17.78
C ALA A 200 69.97 -4.25 17.54
N LYS A 201 69.61 -3.08 17.00
CA LYS A 201 70.53 -1.94 16.84
C LYS A 201 71.06 -1.44 18.18
N LEU A 202 70.20 -1.32 19.18
CA LEU A 202 70.59 -0.89 20.52
C LEU A 202 71.57 -1.89 21.16
N SER A 203 71.31 -3.19 21.01
CA SER A 203 72.20 -4.26 21.47
C SER A 203 73.57 -4.22 20.80
N ALA A 204 73.62 -3.91 19.49
CA ALA A 204 74.88 -3.75 18.76
C ALA A 204 75.70 -2.53 19.23
N ILE A 205 75.05 -1.45 19.66
CA ILE A 205 75.71 -0.26 20.21
C ILE A 205 76.17 -0.51 21.66
N THR A 206 75.39 -1.25 22.45
CA THR A 206 75.72 -1.57 23.85
C THR A 206 76.75 -2.69 24.00
N GLN A 207 77.18 -3.33 22.92
CA GLN A 207 78.38 -4.15 22.92
C GLN A 207 79.60 -3.23 22.76
N PRO A 208 80.28 -2.80 23.85
CA PRO A 208 81.51 -2.04 23.70
C PRO A 208 82.46 -2.89 22.86
N LYS A 209 82.96 -2.31 21.76
CA LYS A 209 84.03 -2.94 20.99
C LYS A 209 85.16 -3.25 21.97
N ASN A 210 85.40 -4.53 22.19
CA ASN A 210 86.44 -4.96 23.11
C ASN A 210 87.79 -4.75 22.41
N TYR A 211 88.38 -3.59 22.66
CA TYR A 211 89.70 -3.21 22.15
C TYR A 211 90.84 -3.83 22.98
N ASP A 212 90.58 -4.74 23.93
CA ASP A 212 91.62 -5.34 24.78
C ASP A 212 92.71 -6.04 23.95
N ASN A 213 92.33 -6.73 22.86
CA ASN A 213 93.29 -7.41 21.99
C ASN A 213 94.14 -6.41 21.19
N GLU A 214 93.53 -5.35 20.66
CA GLU A 214 94.26 -4.26 20.00
C GLU A 214 95.20 -3.54 20.97
N ILE A 215 94.74 -3.26 22.19
CA ILE A 215 95.54 -2.64 23.25
C ILE A 215 96.72 -3.56 23.64
N LYS A 216 96.49 -4.87 23.78
CA LYS A 216 97.57 -5.84 24.06
C LYS A 216 98.59 -5.88 22.92
N GLN A 217 98.14 -5.87 21.67
CA GLN A 217 99.02 -5.87 20.50
C GLN A 217 99.84 -4.57 20.43
N LEU A 218 99.21 -3.41 20.61
CA LEU A 218 99.89 -2.11 20.65
C LEU A 218 100.91 -2.05 21.80
N LYS A 219 100.57 -2.54 22.99
CA LYS A 219 101.51 -2.63 24.13
C LYS A 219 102.73 -3.50 23.78
N SER A 220 102.52 -4.64 23.14
CA SER A 220 103.63 -5.50 22.71
C SER A 220 104.51 -4.83 21.64
N GLN A 221 103.91 -4.06 20.73
CA GLN A 221 104.65 -3.29 19.73
C GLN A 221 105.47 -2.17 20.38
N ILE A 222 104.90 -1.45 21.35
CA ILE A 222 105.60 -0.43 22.14
C ILE A 222 106.80 -1.05 22.86
N ALA A 223 106.61 -2.16 23.59
CA ALA A 223 107.70 -2.82 24.29
C ALA A 223 108.83 -3.30 23.34
N ASN A 224 108.48 -3.77 22.14
CA ASN A 224 109.46 -4.13 21.11
C ASN A 224 110.24 -2.92 20.60
N LEU A 225 109.54 -1.80 20.34
CA LEU A 225 110.17 -0.55 19.91
C LEU A 225 111.07 0.02 21.02
N GLU A 226 110.64 0.00 22.28
CA GLU A 226 111.46 0.41 23.43
C GLU A 226 112.73 -0.45 23.53
N ALA A 227 112.62 -1.77 23.39
CA ALA A 227 113.77 -2.66 23.37
C ALA A 227 114.75 -2.33 22.22
N LYS A 228 114.21 -2.03 21.02
CA LYS A 228 115.03 -1.61 19.87
C LYS A 228 115.73 -0.27 20.11
N VAL A 229 115.03 0.73 20.66
CA VAL A 229 115.59 2.05 20.98
C VAL A 229 116.74 1.92 22.00
N ASN A 230 116.56 1.09 23.03
CA ASN A 230 117.60 0.83 24.02
C ASN A 230 118.82 0.14 23.40
N ALA A 231 118.62 -0.85 22.53
CA ALA A 231 119.72 -1.52 21.83
C ALA A 231 120.52 -0.57 20.93
N ILE A 232 119.85 0.31 20.18
CA ILE A 232 120.52 1.33 19.34
C ILE A 232 121.31 2.32 20.20
N SER A 233 120.76 2.74 21.32
CA SER A 233 121.40 3.70 22.23
C SER A 233 122.69 3.12 22.83
N GLN A 234 122.67 1.85 23.25
CA GLN A 234 123.86 1.15 23.75
C GLN A 234 124.92 0.93 22.66
N ALA A 235 124.52 0.56 21.44
CA ALA A 235 125.44 0.37 20.33
C ALA A 235 126.16 1.67 19.95
N LYS A 236 125.43 2.80 19.88
CA LYS A 236 126.02 4.10 19.56
C LYS A 236 127.05 4.54 20.60
N SER A 237 126.76 4.38 21.89
CA SER A 237 127.72 4.68 22.96
C SER A 237 128.97 3.79 22.90
N ALA A 238 128.82 2.51 22.53
CA ALA A 238 129.96 1.61 22.39
C ALA A 238 130.87 1.98 21.20
N GLU A 239 130.27 2.40 20.08
CA GLU A 239 131.00 2.86 18.89
C GLU A 239 131.80 4.14 19.19
N GLU A 240 131.19 5.13 19.85
CA GLU A 240 131.85 6.37 20.27
C GLU A 240 133.02 6.10 21.25
N ILE A 241 132.85 5.18 22.21
CA ILE A 241 133.91 4.76 23.13
C ILE A 241 135.08 4.11 22.37
N ASN A 242 134.80 3.23 21.41
CA ASN A 242 135.83 2.55 20.63
C ASN A 242 136.62 3.52 19.75
N GLN A 243 135.96 4.50 19.14
CA GLN A 243 136.62 5.56 18.36
C GLN A 243 137.53 6.43 19.24
N LEU A 244 137.04 6.87 20.40
CA LEU A 244 137.87 7.61 21.37
C LEU A 244 139.07 6.80 21.83
N LYS A 245 138.90 5.50 22.07
CA LYS A 245 140.00 4.59 22.46
C LYS A 245 141.04 4.44 21.36
N ALA A 246 140.62 4.37 20.09
CA ALA A 246 141.52 4.33 18.94
C ALA A 246 142.28 5.66 18.78
N GLN A 247 141.60 6.80 18.93
CA GLN A 247 142.24 8.12 18.93
C GLN A 247 143.25 8.24 20.08
N MET A 248 142.92 7.73 21.26
CA MET A 248 143.81 7.75 22.43
C MET A 248 145.07 6.90 22.18
N ASN A 249 144.94 5.73 21.57
CA ASN A 249 146.08 4.91 21.17
C ASN A 249 146.95 5.59 20.10
N ASP A 250 146.35 6.25 19.10
CA ASP A 250 147.10 7.01 18.08
C ASP A 250 147.87 8.19 18.72
N LEU A 251 147.22 8.92 19.63
CA LEU A 251 147.87 9.98 20.41
C LEU A 251 149.01 9.43 21.29
N GLU A 252 148.81 8.29 21.95
CA GLU A 252 149.87 7.65 22.76
C GLU A 252 151.07 7.27 21.88
N THR A 253 150.83 6.78 20.68
CA THR A 253 151.87 6.43 19.70
C THR A 253 152.62 7.67 19.21
N LYS A 254 151.89 8.77 18.95
CA LYS A 254 152.46 10.07 18.59
C LYS A 254 153.30 10.66 19.74
N ILE A 255 152.82 10.57 20.98
CA ILE A 255 153.58 11.01 22.17
C ILE A 255 154.88 10.20 22.31
N LYS A 256 154.82 8.87 22.21
CA LYS A 256 156.03 8.02 22.24
C LYS A 256 157.04 8.41 21.16
N THR A 257 156.57 8.73 19.96
CA THR A 257 157.42 9.18 18.86
C THR A 257 158.07 10.54 19.14
N LEU A 258 157.34 11.47 19.76
CA LEU A 258 157.86 12.79 20.16
C LEU A 258 158.89 12.71 21.31
N THR A 259 158.69 11.81 22.28
CA THR A 259 159.64 11.61 23.40
C THR A 259 160.95 10.97 22.95
N LEU A 260 160.97 10.28 21.80
CA LEU A 260 162.13 9.60 21.22
C LEU A 260 162.85 10.43 20.14
N SER A 261 162.61 11.73 20.03
CA SER A 261 163.32 12.63 19.11
C SER A 261 164.77 12.90 19.57
N THR A 262 165.58 11.85 19.45
CA THR A 262 167.05 11.78 19.44
C THR A 262 167.71 12.73 18.43
N TYR A 263 166.91 13.40 17.59
CA TYR A 263 167.34 14.40 16.62
C TYR A 263 167.92 15.66 17.28
N TYR A 264 167.27 16.21 18.32
CA TYR A 264 167.78 17.40 19.00
C TYR A 264 168.97 17.08 19.90
N ASP A 265 168.98 15.93 20.56
CA ASP A 265 170.11 15.48 21.37
C ASP A 265 171.38 15.30 20.53
N SER A 266 171.25 14.74 19.32
CA SER A 266 172.36 14.59 18.38
C SER A 266 172.86 15.94 17.84
N GLN A 267 171.98 16.91 17.64
CA GLN A 267 172.35 18.26 17.21
C GLN A 267 173.02 19.06 18.32
N ILE A 268 172.58 18.93 19.58
CA ILE A 268 173.23 19.54 20.75
C ILE A 268 174.66 19.01 20.90
N GLU A 269 174.86 17.71 20.72
CA GLU A 269 176.18 17.11 20.89
C GLU A 269 177.14 17.47 19.74
N ASN A 270 176.62 17.58 18.51
CA ASN A 270 177.39 18.10 17.37
C ASN A 270 177.79 19.58 17.57
N LEU A 271 176.86 20.41 18.06
CA LEU A 271 177.13 21.80 18.39
C LEU A 271 178.21 21.93 19.47
N LYS A 272 178.14 21.15 20.56
CA LYS A 272 179.20 21.09 21.58
C LYS A 272 180.57 20.75 21.00
N THR A 273 180.65 19.77 20.11
CA THR A 273 181.93 19.40 19.49
C THR A 273 182.49 20.51 18.60
N LYS A 274 181.63 21.23 17.88
CA LYS A 274 182.04 22.41 17.09
C LYS A 274 182.54 23.56 17.95
N THR A 275 181.89 23.84 19.08
CA THR A 275 182.34 24.88 20.02
C THR A 275 183.72 24.56 20.58
N LYS A 276 183.97 23.29 20.92
CA LYS A 276 185.25 22.83 21.46
C LYS A 276 186.40 22.94 20.44
N ASP A 277 186.13 22.63 19.17
CA ASP A 277 187.13 22.75 18.09
C ASP A 277 187.48 24.22 17.78
N LEU A 278 186.50 25.12 17.88
CA LEU A 278 186.72 26.56 17.70
C LEU A 278 187.51 27.19 18.84
N GLU A 279 187.24 26.83 20.10
CA GLU A 279 188.04 27.30 21.26
C GLU A 279 189.51 26.87 21.14
N SER A 280 189.78 25.68 20.60
CA SER A 280 191.16 25.19 20.42
C SER A 280 191.94 25.86 19.28
N LYS A 281 191.28 26.63 18.40
CA LYS A 281 191.92 27.33 17.28
C LYS A 281 192.24 28.80 17.58
N LEU A 282 191.87 29.32 18.75
CA LEU A 282 192.08 30.71 19.13
C LEU A 282 193.18 30.90 20.22
N ASN A 283 193.82 29.81 20.66
CA ASN A 283 195.05 29.77 21.47
C ASN A 283 196.18 29.11 20.67
#